data_AF-G1X2X0-F1
#
_entry.id   AF-G1X2X0-F1
#
_cell.length_a   1.000
_cell.length_b   1.000
_cell.length_c   1.000
_cell.angle_alpha   90.00
_cell.angle_beta   90.00
_cell.angle_gamma   90.00
#
_symmetry.space_group_name_H-M   'P 1'
#
loop_
_entity.id
_entity.type
_entity.pdbx_description
1 polymer ?
#
loop_
_entity_poly.entity_id
_entity_poly.type
_entity_poly.pdbx_seq_one_letter_code
_entity_poly.pdbx_strand_id
1 'polypeptide(L)'
;MCVTNEASFVAVNSWLQELKKNLRNNIVIHIVGTKTDVVNDDPSKREVPFERCLSYAGEHLSENDETWVGMDCCHEVSAREDSGVDELFQVIARKLIERRSDIERERLYGIGGSEYDETTRSDGSIQLNTGPTERKGGACAC
;
A
#
# COMPACT_ATOMS: atom_id res chain seq x y z
N MET A 1 18.72 7.80 5.19
CA MET A 1 19.52 8.85 4.49
C MET A 1 19.71 10.05 5.42
N CYS A 2 20.71 10.89 5.19
CA CYS A 2 21.05 12.03 6.04
C CYS A 2 20.64 13.33 5.34
N VAL A 3 19.84 14.18 6.00
CA VAL A 3 19.28 15.42 5.38
C VAL A 3 20.35 16.46 5.02
N THR A 4 21.52 16.38 5.66
CA THR A 4 22.70 17.24 5.43
C THR A 4 23.75 16.60 4.51
N ASN A 5 23.39 15.56 3.74
CA ASN A 5 24.34 14.90 2.85
C ASN A 5 23.61 14.33 1.62
N GLU A 6 23.73 15.05 0.51
CA GLU A 6 23.16 14.69 -0.80
C GLU A 6 23.63 13.32 -1.29
N ALA A 7 24.92 13.00 -1.13
CA ALA A 7 25.46 11.71 -1.57
C ALA A 7 24.79 10.53 -0.84
N SER A 8 24.42 10.72 0.44
CA SER A 8 23.70 9.71 1.21
C SER A 8 22.27 9.48 0.71
N PHE A 9 21.63 10.50 0.12
CA PHE A 9 20.34 10.38 -0.54
C PHE A 9 20.47 9.68 -1.89
N VAL A 10 21.45 10.06 -2.72
CA VAL A 10 21.72 9.38 -4.00
C VAL A 10 21.98 7.89 -3.80
N ALA A 11 22.69 7.51 -2.74
CA ALA A 11 22.96 6.11 -2.42
C ALA A 11 21.69 5.29 -2.14
N VAL A 12 20.60 5.90 -1.65
CA VAL A 12 19.32 5.22 -1.37
C VAL A 12 18.82 4.46 -2.58
N ASN A 13 18.99 5.01 -3.78
CA ASN A 13 18.53 4.36 -5.00
C ASN A 13 19.24 3.04 -5.27
N SER A 14 20.56 2.98 -5.08
CA SER A 14 21.29 1.72 -5.22
C SER A 14 20.79 0.67 -4.22
N TRP A 15 20.60 1.07 -2.95
CA TRP A 15 20.09 0.18 -1.91
C TRP A 15 18.68 -0.31 -2.22
N LEU A 16 17.80 0.57 -2.71
CA LEU A 16 16.43 0.22 -3.06
C LEU A 16 16.38 -0.81 -4.20
N GLN A 17 17.17 -0.59 -5.25
CA GLN A 17 17.27 -1.53 -6.37
C GLN A 17 17.84 -2.89 -5.92
N GLU A 18 18.84 -2.88 -5.05
CA GLU A 18 19.40 -4.10 -4.48
C GLU A 18 18.37 -4.87 -3.64
N LEU A 19 17.61 -4.18 -2.80
CA LEU A 19 16.54 -4.79 -2.00
C LEU A 19 15.46 -5.40 -2.90
N LYS A 20 14.97 -4.65 -3.90
CA LYS A 20 13.97 -5.14 -4.85
C LYS A 20 14.45 -6.35 -5.66
N LYS A 21 15.74 -6.40 -5.99
CA LYS A 21 16.32 -7.53 -6.74
C LYS A 21 16.44 -8.81 -5.90
N ASN A 22 16.73 -8.67 -4.61
CA ASN A 22 17.05 -9.81 -3.74
C ASN A 22 15.86 -10.29 -2.89
N LEU A 23 14.85 -9.44 -2.69
CA LEU A 23 13.71 -9.73 -1.84
C LEU A 23 12.45 -9.93 -2.70
N ARG A 24 11.57 -10.83 -2.25
CA ARG A 24 10.24 -11.02 -2.86
C ARG A 24 9.35 -9.80 -2.56
N ASN A 25 8.24 -9.65 -3.29
CA ASN A 25 7.30 -8.51 -3.26
C ASN A 25 6.53 -8.31 -1.92
N ASN A 26 7.07 -8.78 -0.79
CA ASN A 26 6.42 -8.83 0.52
C ASN A 26 7.25 -8.08 1.58
N ILE A 27 7.82 -6.94 1.22
CA ILE A 27 8.63 -6.12 2.12
C ILE A 27 7.99 -4.74 2.30
N VAL A 28 8.08 -4.21 3.51
CA VAL A 28 7.72 -2.83 3.82
C VAL A 28 9.00 -2.01 3.79
N ILE A 29 9.06 -0.98 2.94
CA ILE A 29 10.20 -0.07 2.83
C ILE A 29 9.76 1.31 3.34
N HIS A 30 10.58 1.91 4.20
CA HIS A 30 10.35 3.24 4.76
C HIS A 30 11.64 4.06 4.66
N ILE A 31 11.56 5.25 4.08
CA ILE A 31 12.68 6.16 3.91
C ILE A 31 12.76 7.07 5.14
N VAL A 32 13.92 7.07 5.80
CA VAL A 32 14.15 7.89 6.99
C VAL A 32 15.23 8.92 6.71
N GLY A 33 14.89 10.19 6.86
CA GLY A 33 15.81 11.32 6.89
C GLY A 33 16.30 11.58 8.31
N THR A 34 17.58 11.36 8.58
CA THR A 34 18.16 11.53 9.92
C THR A 34 18.92 12.85 10.05
N LYS A 35 19.14 13.29 11.29
CA LYS A 35 19.88 14.50 11.70
C LYS A 35 19.10 15.79 11.46
N THR A 36 17.80 15.75 11.70
CA THR A 36 16.95 16.95 11.62
C THR A 36 17.38 18.02 12.61
N ASP A 37 17.99 17.65 13.75
CA ASP A 37 18.56 18.59 14.71
C ASP A 37 19.58 19.55 14.06
N VAL A 38 20.41 19.06 13.15
CA VAL A 38 21.44 19.88 12.49
C VAL A 38 20.83 20.96 11.58
N VAL A 39 19.73 20.63 10.89
CA VAL A 39 19.03 21.57 10.00
C VAL A 39 18.03 22.45 10.74
N ASN A 40 17.56 22.01 11.92
CA ASN A 40 16.79 22.85 12.84
C ASN A 40 17.68 23.92 13.45
N ASP A 41 18.90 23.56 13.86
CA ASP A 41 19.92 24.50 14.37
C ASP A 41 20.40 25.46 13.28
N ASP A 42 20.64 24.96 12.06
CA ASP A 42 21.11 25.73 10.93
C ASP A 42 20.44 25.27 9.62
N PRO A 43 19.37 25.95 9.18
CA PRO A 43 18.62 25.61 7.97
C PRO A 43 19.47 25.62 6.70
N SER A 44 20.61 26.34 6.67
CA SER A 44 21.49 26.41 5.51
C SER A 44 22.24 25.10 5.23
N LYS A 45 22.34 24.21 6.24
CA LYS A 45 22.97 22.89 6.11
C LYS A 45 22.07 21.84 5.45
N ARG A 46 20.82 22.19 5.14
CA ARG A 46 19.92 21.26 4.46
C ARG A 46 20.34 21.12 2.99
N GLU A 47 20.81 19.93 2.65
CA GLU A 47 21.12 19.56 1.27
C GLU A 47 19.95 18.84 0.60
N VAL A 48 19.18 18.08 1.39
CA VAL A 48 18.06 17.27 0.90
C VAL A 48 16.74 17.79 1.50
N PRO A 49 15.85 18.41 0.70
CA PRO A 49 14.51 18.78 1.14
C PRO A 49 13.62 17.58 1.44
N PHE A 50 12.68 17.73 2.35
CA PHE A 50 11.75 16.65 2.71
C PHE A 50 10.87 16.27 1.52
N GLU A 51 10.39 17.26 0.77
CA GLU A 51 9.54 17.08 -0.43
C GLU A 51 10.25 16.24 -1.49
N ARG A 52 11.58 16.34 -1.59
CA ARG A 52 12.37 15.52 -2.51
C ARG A 52 12.31 14.04 -2.13
N CYS A 53 12.27 13.74 -0.84
CA CYS A 53 12.10 12.37 -0.36
C CYS A 53 10.68 11.86 -0.62
N LEU A 54 9.66 12.70 -0.44
CA LEU A 54 8.28 12.36 -0.75
C LEU A 54 8.10 12.02 -2.23
N SER A 55 8.61 12.86 -3.14
CA SER A 55 8.57 12.60 -4.58
C SER A 55 9.31 11.32 -4.93
N TYR A 56 10.52 11.13 -4.39
CA TYR A 56 11.30 9.92 -4.63
C TYR A 56 10.57 8.65 -4.15
N ALA A 57 9.97 8.67 -2.96
CA ALA A 57 9.18 7.56 -2.43
C ALA A 57 7.93 7.30 -3.29
N GLY A 58 7.21 8.34 -3.70
CA GLY A 58 6.04 8.21 -4.56
C GLY A 58 6.39 7.54 -5.90
N GLU A 59 7.50 7.94 -6.51
CA GLU A 59 7.97 7.38 -7.79
C GLU A 59 8.48 5.93 -7.68
N HIS A 60 9.10 5.56 -6.55
CA HIS A 60 9.85 4.30 -6.46
C HIS A 60 9.24 3.26 -5.53
N LEU A 61 8.32 3.63 -4.62
CA LEU A 61 7.74 2.72 -3.62
C LEU A 61 6.23 2.50 -3.82
N SER A 62 5.56 3.25 -4.70
CA SER A 62 4.16 2.99 -5.03
C SER A 62 4.07 1.77 -5.98
N GLU A 63 3.53 0.66 -5.47
CA GLU A 63 3.24 -0.53 -6.28
C GLU A 63 1.77 -0.59 -6.71
N ASN A 64 0.89 0.14 -6.01
CA ASN A 64 -0.52 0.30 -6.33
C ASN A 64 -0.85 1.80 -6.29
N ASP A 65 -1.49 2.26 -7.35
CA ASP A 65 -1.67 3.65 -7.80
C ASP A 65 -2.47 4.54 -6.83
N GLU A 66 -1.96 4.75 -5.61
CA GLU A 66 -2.53 5.67 -4.62
C GLU A 66 -1.57 6.82 -4.32
N THR A 67 -2.08 8.03 -4.52
CA THR A 67 -1.35 9.30 -4.46
C THR A 67 -0.87 9.67 -3.04
N TRP A 68 -1.21 8.86 -2.03
CA TRP A 68 -0.90 9.10 -0.60
C TRP A 68 0.37 8.38 -0.10
N VAL A 69 0.97 7.49 -0.91
CA VAL A 69 2.09 6.62 -0.50
C VAL A 69 3.35 7.37 -0.04
N GLY A 70 3.62 8.56 -0.60
CA GLY A 70 4.82 9.34 -0.25
C GLY A 70 4.84 9.79 1.21
N MET A 71 3.68 10.22 1.73
CA MET A 71 3.56 10.74 3.10
C MET A 71 3.74 9.62 4.13
N ASP A 72 3.17 8.45 3.87
CA ASP A 72 3.21 7.35 4.84
C ASP A 72 4.58 6.66 4.88
N CYS A 73 5.39 6.76 3.82
CA CYS A 73 6.66 6.03 3.67
C CYS A 73 7.91 6.85 4.00
N CYS A 74 7.76 8.10 4.42
CA CYS A 74 8.88 9.02 4.66
C CYS A 74 8.76 9.65 6.05
N HIS A 75 9.83 9.66 6.83
CA HIS A 75 9.91 10.40 8.09
C HIS A 75 11.25 11.12 8.21
N GLU A 76 11.23 12.26 8.88
CA GLU A 76 12.43 13.00 9.27
C GLU A 76 12.59 12.93 10.80
N VAL A 77 13.76 12.51 11.27
CA VAL A 77 14.01 12.21 12.68
C VAL A 77 15.33 12.79 13.18
N SER A 78 15.36 13.07 14.48
CA SER A 78 16.61 13.27 15.21
C SER A 78 16.73 12.19 16.29
N ALA A 79 17.69 11.29 16.10
CA ALA A 79 18.06 10.33 17.13
C ALA A 79 18.76 11.00 18.34
N ARG A 80 19.29 12.22 18.16
CA ARG A 80 19.94 12.99 19.23
C ARG A 80 18.92 13.62 20.17
N GLU A 81 17.84 14.15 19.59
CA GLU A 81 16.78 14.86 20.33
C GLU A 81 15.55 14.00 20.59
N ASP A 82 15.60 12.71 20.22
CA ASP A 82 14.48 11.76 20.32
C ASP A 82 13.21 12.24 19.62
N SER A 83 13.38 12.93 18.48
CA SER A 83 12.29 13.55 17.73
C SER A 83 11.90 12.71 16.52
N GLY A 84 10.60 12.41 16.38
CA GLY A 84 10.02 11.64 15.28
C GLY A 84 10.26 10.13 15.31
N VAL A 85 11.01 9.62 16.30
CA VAL A 85 11.39 8.21 16.40
C VAL A 85 10.18 7.33 16.73
N ASP A 86 9.38 7.71 17.73
CA ASP A 86 8.19 6.96 18.12
C ASP A 86 7.16 6.85 16.99
N GLU A 87 6.89 7.96 16.30
CA GLU A 87 5.96 8.00 15.18
C GLU A 87 6.43 7.09 14.04
N LEU A 88 7.72 7.15 13.69
CA LEU A 88 8.35 6.28 12.71
C LEU A 88 8.10 4.79 13.03
N PHE A 89 8.34 4.36 14.26
CA PHE A 89 8.16 2.96 14.65
C PHE A 89 6.68 2.55 14.69
N GLN A 90 5.79 3.45 15.14
CA GLN A 90 4.34 3.18 15.14
C GLN A 90 3.81 3.01 13.71
N VAL A 91 4.24 3.84 12.77
CA VAL A 91 3.85 3.76 11.36
C VAL A 91 4.38 2.48 10.72
N ILE A 92 5.65 2.13 10.96
CA ILE A 92 6.22 0.87 10.45
C ILE A 92 5.48 -0.34 11.01
N ALA A 93 5.20 -0.36 12.33
CA ALA A 93 4.48 -1.48 12.95
C ALA A 93 3.08 -1.66 12.34
N ARG A 94 2.35 -0.56 12.11
CA ARG A 94 1.04 -0.58 11.47
C ARG A 94 1.11 -1.19 10.06
N LYS A 95 2.06 -0.73 9.24
CA LYS A 95 2.28 -1.23 7.89
C LYS A 95 2.66 -2.70 7.84
N LEU A 96 3.44 -3.17 8.81
CA LEU A 96 3.80 -4.60 8.92
C LEU A 96 2.56 -5.46 9.22
N ILE A 97 1.65 -4.98 10.08
CA ILE A 97 0.39 -5.69 10.39
C ILE A 97 -0.51 -5.72 9.16
N GLU A 98 -0.68 -4.60 8.47
CA GLU A 98 -1.47 -4.50 7.24
C GLU A 98 -0.92 -5.45 6.16
N ARG A 99 0.40 -5.42 5.92
CA ARG A 99 1.03 -6.30 4.93
C ARG A 99 0.88 -7.77 5.29
N ARG A 100 0.99 -8.13 6.58
CA ARG A 100 0.76 -9.50 7.05
C ARG A 100 -0.67 -9.95 6.78
N SER A 101 -1.66 -9.11 7.07
CA SER A 101 -3.07 -9.37 6.78
C SER A 101 -3.30 -9.61 5.29
N ASP A 102 -2.66 -8.84 4.42
CA ASP A 102 -2.81 -9.02 2.97
C ASP A 102 -2.19 -10.34 2.48
N ILE A 103 -1.01 -10.72 2.99
CA ILE A 103 -0.38 -12.01 2.67
C ILE A 103 -1.26 -13.18 3.17
N GLU A 104 -1.84 -13.07 4.35
CA GLU A 104 -2.74 -14.08 4.91
C GLU A 104 -4.05 -14.18 4.09
N ARG A 105 -4.62 -13.03 3.68
CA ARG A 105 -5.79 -12.97 2.80
C ARG A 105 -5.49 -13.61 1.44
N GLU A 106 -4.38 -13.24 0.81
CA GLU A 106 -3.97 -13.79 -0.49
C GLU A 106 -3.77 -15.31 -0.42
N ARG A 107 -3.22 -15.83 0.67
CA ARG A 107 -3.09 -17.29 0.90
C ARG A 107 -4.43 -17.99 1.10
N LEU A 108 -5.36 -17.39 1.83
CA LEU A 108 -6.68 -17.98 2.10
C LEU A 108 -7.59 -17.97 0.87
N TYR A 109 -7.53 -16.93 0.04
CA TYR A 109 -8.40 -16.76 -1.13
C TYR A 109 -7.74 -17.16 -2.47
N GLY A 110 -6.40 -17.28 -2.54
CA GLY A 110 -5.66 -17.59 -3.78
C GLY A 110 -5.59 -19.06 -4.20
N ILE A 111 -6.15 -20.00 -3.41
CA ILE A 111 -6.19 -21.44 -3.72
C ILE A 111 -7.58 -21.90 -4.21
N GLY A 112 -8.60 -21.04 -4.20
CA GLY A 112 -9.98 -21.40 -4.57
C GLY A 112 -10.45 -21.03 -5.98
N GLY A 113 -9.56 -20.53 -6.84
CA GLY A 113 -9.93 -19.94 -8.14
C GLY A 113 -9.63 -20.80 -9.37
N SER A 114 -9.96 -22.10 -9.35
CA SER A 114 -9.91 -22.93 -10.57
C SER A 114 -11.02 -23.97 -10.60
N GLU A 115 -12.28 -23.54 -10.68
CA GLU A 115 -13.37 -24.41 -11.15
C GLU A 115 -14.50 -23.55 -11.75
N TYR A 116 -14.28 -23.12 -12.99
CA TYR A 116 -15.37 -22.84 -13.93
C TYR A 116 -15.18 -23.78 -15.12
N ASP A 117 -15.37 -25.08 -14.88
CA ASP A 117 -15.71 -26.02 -15.96
C ASP A 117 -17.11 -26.55 -15.66
N GLU A 118 -18.11 -25.99 -16.33
CA GLU A 118 -19.40 -26.66 -16.47
C GLU A 118 -19.73 -26.75 -17.96
N THR A 119 -18.92 -27.53 -18.66
CA THR A 119 -19.34 -28.16 -19.89
C THR A 119 -20.34 -29.27 -19.53
N THR A 120 -21.55 -29.19 -20.11
CA THR A 120 -22.67 -30.17 -20.12
C THR A 120 -23.79 -30.04 -19.07
N ARG A 121 -24.77 -29.18 -19.36
CA ARG A 121 -26.17 -29.66 -19.43
C ARG A 121 -26.86 -29.16 -20.69
N SER A 122 -27.13 -30.14 -21.54
CA SER A 122 -28.01 -30.08 -22.69
C SER A 122 -29.46 -29.76 -22.32
N ASP A 123 -30.10 -29.07 -23.26
CA ASP A 123 -31.52 -29.19 -23.61
C ASP A 123 -32.55 -28.48 -22.73
N GLY A 124 -33.42 -27.72 -23.40
CA GLY A 124 -34.46 -26.91 -22.76
C GLY A 124 -34.73 -25.60 -23.48
N SER A 125 -35.17 -25.67 -24.74
CA SER A 125 -35.75 -24.51 -25.43
C SER A 125 -36.98 -24.01 -24.67
N ILE A 126 -36.91 -22.80 -24.09
CA ILE A 126 -38.07 -22.12 -23.51
C ILE A 126 -38.53 -21.06 -24.51
N GLN A 127 -39.65 -21.36 -25.16
CA GLN A 127 -40.38 -20.41 -26.00
C GLN A 127 -41.00 -19.32 -25.13
N LEU A 128 -40.70 -18.05 -25.46
CA LEU A 128 -41.39 -16.89 -24.92
C LEU A 128 -42.76 -16.78 -25.59
N ASN A 129 -43.83 -17.05 -24.85
CA ASN A 129 -45.19 -16.68 -25.26
C ASN A 129 -45.70 -15.56 -24.37
N THR A 130 -46.03 -14.43 -25.01
CA THR A 130 -46.62 -13.23 -24.42
C THR A 130 -48.14 -13.38 -24.39
N GLY A 131 -48.75 -13.21 -23.21
CA GLY A 131 -50.21 -13.12 -23.04
C GLY A 131 -50.60 -12.49 -21.69
N PRO A 132 -51.70 -11.72 -21.60
CA PRO A 132 -51.86 -10.70 -20.56
C PRO A 132 -52.75 -11.11 -19.37
N THR A 133 -52.39 -10.55 -18.21
CA THR A 133 -53.17 -10.16 -17.01
C THR A 133 -54.57 -10.75 -16.77
N GLU A 134 -54.77 -11.32 -15.58
CA GLU A 134 -56.02 -11.19 -14.82
C GLU A 134 -55.78 -11.11 -13.29
N ARG A 135 -56.51 -10.19 -12.66
CA ARG A 135 -56.49 -9.86 -11.21
C ARG A 135 -57.63 -10.57 -10.48
N LYS A 136 -57.46 -10.80 -9.16
CA LYS A 136 -58.42 -10.89 -8.02
C LYS A 136 -57.97 -12.04 -7.11
N GLY A 137 -57.99 -12.01 -5.78
CA GLY A 137 -58.50 -11.08 -4.76
C GLY A 137 -58.74 -11.88 -3.46
N GLY A 138 -58.51 -11.26 -2.29
CA GLY A 138 -58.93 -11.73 -0.94
C GLY A 138 -58.07 -12.86 -0.33
N ALA A 139 -57.90 -13.01 0.98
CA ALA A 139 -58.43 -12.32 2.15
C ALA A 139 -57.52 -12.60 3.38
N CYS A 140 -57.63 -11.75 4.39
CA CYS A 140 -57.01 -11.80 5.71
C CYS A 140 -57.59 -12.93 6.59
N ALA A 141 -56.79 -13.52 7.49
CA ALA A 141 -57.24 -13.92 8.85
C ALA A 141 -56.05 -14.30 9.76
N CYS A 142 -56.01 -13.58 10.90
CA CYS A 142 -55.51 -13.89 12.25
C CYS A 142 -54.04 -14.29 12.47
#